data_AF-A0A2S3QGE8-F1
#
_entry.id   AF-A0A2S3QGE8-F1
#
_cell.length_a   1.000
_cell.length_b   1.000
_cell.length_c   1.000
_cell.angle_alpha   90.00
_cell.angle_beta   90.00
_cell.angle_gamma   90.00
#
_symmetry.space_group_name_H-M   'P 1'
#
loop_
_entity.id
_entity.type
_entity.pdbx_description
1 polymer ?
#
loop_
_entity_poly.entity_id
_entity_poly.type
_entity_poly.pdbx_seq_one_letter_code
_entity_poly.pdbx_strand_id
1 'polypeptide(L)' 'MTQDNDLERFEDLIIRLEEIVRQLESGNLSLKESLTIFQEARQLSEKANLLLNQAEDLLNAENEA' A
#
# COMPACT_ATOMS: atom_id res chain seq x y z
N MET A 1 16.03 -5.53 -14.98
CA MET A 1 14.59 -5.84 -15.15
C MET A 1 13.82 -5.74 -13.83
N THR A 2 14.34 -5.05 -12.81
CA THR A 2 13.80 -5.12 -11.43
C THR A 2 13.01 -3.87 -10.99
N GLN A 3 13.11 -2.72 -11.68
CA GLN A 3 12.42 -1.49 -11.25
C GLN A 3 10.93 -1.42 -11.61
N ASP A 4 10.49 -1.99 -12.75
CA ASP A 4 9.06 -1.94 -13.15
C ASP A 4 8.15 -2.77 -12.24
N ASN A 5 8.63 -3.90 -11.74
CA ASN A 5 7.80 -4.82 -10.96
C ASN A 5 7.47 -4.24 -9.57
N ASP A 6 8.39 -3.50 -8.94
CA ASP A 6 8.15 -2.89 -7.64
C ASP A 6 7.20 -1.69 -7.76
N LEU A 7 7.24 -0.97 -8.89
CA LEU A 7 6.28 0.09 -9.20
C LEU A 7 4.86 -0.47 -9.41
N GLU A 8 4.71 -1.51 -10.24
CA GLU A 8 3.41 -2.18 -10.43
C GLU A 8 2.86 -2.71 -9.10
N ARG A 9 3.70 -3.32 -8.27
CA ARG A 9 3.31 -3.80 -6.93
C ARG A 9 2.91 -2.67 -5.99
N PHE A 10 3.56 -1.52 -6.07
CA PHE A 10 3.18 -0.34 -5.28
C PHE A 10 1.82 0.19 -5.74
N GLU A 11 1.62 0.39 -7.03
CA GLU A 11 0.36 0.87 -7.60
C GLU A 11 -0.81 -0.06 -7.25
N ASP A 12 -0.63 -1.37 -7.32
CA ASP A 12 -1.63 -2.36 -6.91
C ASP A 12 -2.04 -2.20 -5.44
N LEU A 13 -1.07 -1.95 -4.54
CA LEU A 13 -1.35 -1.71 -3.12
C LEU A 13 -2.18 -0.43 -2.94
N ILE A 14 -1.86 0.63 -3.68
CA ILE A 14 -2.58 1.92 -3.62
C ILE A 14 -4.01 1.76 -4.15
N ILE A 15 -4.20 1.14 -5.31
CA ILE A 15 -5.52 0.87 -5.89
C ILE A 15 -6.40 0.10 -4.88
N ARG A 16 -5.84 -0.93 -4.23
CA ARG A 16 -6.57 -1.71 -3.23
C ARG A 16 -6.92 -0.89 -1.99
N LEU A 17 -6.00 -0.05 -1.51
CA LEU A 17 -6.26 0.85 -0.39
C LEU A 17 -7.41 1.82 -0.71
N GLU A 18 -7.44 2.40 -1.91
CA GLU A 18 -8.54 3.27 -2.33
C GLU A 18 -9.87 2.53 -2.41
N GLU A 19 -9.89 1.28 -2.90
CA GLU A 19 -11.10 0.45 -2.88
C GLU A 19 -11.62 0.23 -1.46
N ILE A 20 -10.73 -0.03 -0.51
CA ILE A 20 -11.11 -0.21 0.89
C ILE A 20 -11.67 1.10 1.47
N VAL A 21 -11.06 2.24 1.18
CA VAL A 21 -11.59 3.56 1.59
C VAL A 21 -12.99 3.76 1.03
N ARG A 22 -13.20 3.55 -0.27
CA ARG A 22 -14.53 3.66 -0.90
C ARG A 22 -15.57 2.73 -0.25
N GLN A 23 -15.17 1.50 0.11
CA GLN A 23 -16.05 0.55 0.79
C GLN A 23 -16.42 1.01 2.21
N LEU A 24 -15.45 1.51 2.99
CA LEU A 24 -15.68 2.05 4.33
C LEU A 24 -16.57 3.29 4.30
N GLU A 25 -16.30 4.22 3.38
CA GLU A 25 -17.06 5.46 3.20
C GLU A 25 -18.50 5.22 2.75
N SER A 26 -18.77 4.10 2.06
CA SER A 26 -20.13 3.75 1.64
C SER A 26 -21.10 3.53 2.81
N GLY A 27 -20.58 3.22 4.01
CA GLY A 27 -21.39 2.97 5.20
C GLY A 27 -22.24 1.70 5.15
N ASN A 28 -22.10 0.85 4.12
CA ASN A 28 -22.96 -0.32 3.89
C ASN A 28 -22.46 -1.60 4.56
N LEU A 29 -21.32 -1.55 5.25
CA LEU A 29 -20.68 -2.71 5.86
C LEU A 29 -21.12 -2.90 7.31
N SER A 30 -21.29 -4.16 7.71
CA SER A 30 -21.42 -4.49 9.13
C SER A 30 -20.12 -4.19 9.87
N LEU A 31 -20.21 -4.01 11.19
CA LEU A 31 -19.02 -3.77 12.04
C LEU A 31 -17.93 -4.83 11.84
N LYS A 32 -18.30 -6.10 11.70
CA LYS A 32 -17.36 -7.20 11.50
C LYS A 32 -16.64 -7.09 10.15
N GLU A 33 -17.38 -6.76 9.09
CA GLU A 33 -16.81 -6.56 7.75
C GLU A 33 -15.89 -5.34 7.74
N SER A 34 -16.31 -4.21 8.32
CA SER A 34 -15.49 -3.00 8.47
C SER A 34 -14.18 -3.27 9.20
N LEU A 35 -14.21 -4.07 10.29
CA LEU A 35 -12.99 -4.46 11.01
C LEU A 35 -12.07 -5.36 10.16
N THR A 36 -12.65 -6.24 9.34
CA THR A 36 -11.88 -7.15 8.48
C THR A 36 -11.14 -6.38 7.39
N ILE A 37 -11.84 -5.50 6.67
CA ILE A 37 -11.21 -4.71 5.61
C ILE A 37 -10.28 -3.62 6.16
N PHE A 38 -10.54 -3.12 7.38
CA PHE A 38 -9.61 -2.21 8.06
C PHE A 38 -8.28 -2.90 8.40
N GLN A 39 -8.31 -4.16 8.85
CA GLN A 39 -7.10 -4.95 9.07
C GLN A 39 -6.32 -5.16 7.77
N GLU A 40 -7.02 -5.44 6.67
CA GLU A 40 -6.41 -5.53 5.34
C GLU A 40 -5.74 -4.21 4.94
N ALA A 41 -6.44 -3.08 5.06
CA ALA A 41 -5.89 -1.76 4.77
C ALA A 41 -4.61 -1.48 5.57
N ARG A 42 -4.60 -1.80 6.87
CA ARG A 42 -3.40 -1.62 7.70
C ARG A 42 -2.19 -2.40 7.14
N GLN A 43 -2.39 -3.67 6.76
CA GLN A 43 -1.31 -4.49 6.20
C GLN A 43 -0.83 -3.96 4.84
N LEU A 44 -1.74 -3.46 4.00
CA LEU A 44 -1.39 -2.85 2.71
C LEU A 44 -0.58 -1.57 2.90
N SER A 45 -0.99 -0.70 3.84
CA SER A 45 -0.25 0.52 4.17
C SER A 45 1.15 0.23 4.71
N GLU A 46 1.31 -0.78 5.56
CA GLU A 46 2.62 -1.21 6.06
C GLU A 46 3.53 -1.68 4.91
N LYS A 47 2.99 -2.44 3.94
CA LYS A 47 3.74 -2.88 2.75
C LYS A 47 4.12 -1.72 1.83
N ALA A 48 3.21 -0.79 1.57
CA ALA A 48 3.47 0.37 0.73
C ALA A 48 4.60 1.23 1.32
N ASN A 49 4.57 1.48 2.63
CA ASN A 49 5.64 2.19 3.32
C ASN A 49 6.99 1.45 3.22
N LEU A 50 7.00 0.12 3.32
CA LEU A 50 8.24 -0.65 3.17
C LEU A 50 8.85 -0.49 1.77
N LEU A 51 8.03 -0.52 0.71
CA LEU A 51 8.50 -0.31 -0.67
C LEU A 51 9.06 1.10 -0.85
N LEU A 52 8.40 2.12 -0.29
CA LEU A 52 8.89 3.50 -0.34
C LEU A 52 10.22 3.67 0.38
N ASN A 53 10.37 3.08 1.57
CA ASN A 53 11.64 3.12 2.31
C ASN A 53 12.76 2.45 1.51
N GLN A 54 12.48 1.31 0.86
CA GLN A 54 13.46 0.63 -0.01
C GLN A 54 13.86 1.49 -1.20
N ALA A 55 12.91 2.20 -1.81
CA ALA A 55 13.20 3.12 -2.91
C ALA A 55 14.05 4.31 -2.43
N GLU A 56 13.75 4.86 -1.25
CA GLU A 56 14.54 5.93 -0.63
C GLU A 56 15.96 5.49 -0.30
N ASP A 57 16.14 4.30 0.28
CA ASP A 57 17.46 3.74 0.59
C ASP A 57 18.32 3.58 -0.68
N LEU A 58 17.71 3.13 -1.79
CA LEU A 58 18.40 3.03 -3.08
C LEU A 58 18.82 4.40 -3.61
N LEU A 59 17.94 5.40 -3.54
CA LEU A 59 18.27 6.78 -3.95
C LEU A 59 19.41 7.37 -3.10
N ASN A 60 19.39 7.14 -1.79
CA ASN A 60 20.44 7.62 -0.90
C ASN A 60 21.78 6.93 -1.19
N ALA A 61 21.78 5.62 -1.43
CA ALA A 61 22.99 4.88 -1.80
C ALA A 61 23.60 5.34 -3.14
N GLU A 62 22.77 5.71 -4.12
CA GLU A 62 23.26 6.28 -5.39
C GLU A 62 23.85 7.69 -5.22
N ASN A 63 23.34 8.50 -4.29
CA ASN A 63 23.85 9.86 -4.05
C ASN A 63 25.18 9.89 -3.26
N GLU A 64 25.51 8.80 -2.56
CA GLU A 64 26.74 8.66 -1.76
C GLU A 64 27.88 7.95 -2.51
N ALA A 65 27.62 7.43 -3.72
CA ALA A 65 28.57 6.68 -4.56
C ALA A 65 29.22 7.56 -5.65
#